data_AF-A0A9W9Z1G3-F1
#
_entry.id   AF-A0A9W9Z1G3-F1
#
_cell.length_a   1.000
_cell.length_b   1.000
_cell.length_c   1.000
_cell.angle_alpha   90.00
_cell.angle_beta   90.00
_cell.angle_gamma   90.00
#
_symmetry.space_group_name_H-M   'P 1'
#
loop_
_entity.id
_entity.type
_entity.pdbx_description
1 polymer ?
#
loop_
_entity_poly.entity_id
_entity_poly.type
_entity_poly.pdbx_seq_one_letter_code
_entity_poly.pdbx_strand_id
1 'polypeptide(L)'
;MMPLFQTCKEQAVDASHKGDSVPSPSLMYSSPSDTHSQLTNQSVTTEHKSNSYLLPHHGVVVAIDNSNIYIGAQECASMVNAGDRKRHVRLKLQNLVRILERERTKTRGFACGSSPPATEHVWDVYRRLGYIVDLEDRRGKDEQRVDEGLHLWIYKALCELSPGVLVLATGDGMKGKSECDTSFPRCALTALERGWSVEVYSWKHSLSSEWIKLTKKHPDTLTINYLDKYVNYITFVDGKYGRKCSPLPPEASVLQR
;
A
#
# COMPACT_ATOMS: atom_id res chain seq x y z
N MET A 1 14.55 51.44 -19.64
CA MET A 1 16.02 51.29 -19.60
C MET A 1 16.32 49.89 -19.07
N MET A 2 16.46 48.93 -19.99
CA MET A 2 17.20 47.66 -19.83
C MET A 2 18.71 47.96 -19.99
N PRO A 3 19.69 47.03 -19.86
CA PRO A 3 19.63 45.55 -19.76
C PRO A 3 20.57 45.02 -18.62
N LEU A 4 20.99 43.76 -18.39
CA LEU A 4 21.47 42.68 -19.27
C LEU A 4 21.49 41.34 -18.51
N PHE A 5 21.13 40.30 -19.27
CA PHE A 5 21.30 38.87 -18.99
C PHE A 5 22.79 38.47 -18.95
N GLN A 6 23.12 37.43 -18.17
CA GLN A 6 24.36 36.67 -18.35
C GLN A 6 24.06 35.17 -18.44
N THR A 7 24.24 34.66 -19.65
CA THR A 7 24.06 33.28 -20.11
C THR A 7 25.30 32.45 -19.75
N CYS A 8 25.11 31.24 -19.22
CA CYS A 8 26.18 30.25 -19.09
C CYS A 8 26.26 29.40 -20.37
N LYS A 9 27.47 29.26 -20.90
CA LYS A 9 27.81 28.67 -22.19
C LYS A 9 27.86 27.15 -22.15
N GLU A 10 27.33 26.53 -23.20
CA GLU A 10 27.64 25.17 -23.67
C GLU A 10 29.11 25.11 -24.14
N GLN A 11 29.77 23.98 -23.90
CA GLN A 11 31.01 23.59 -24.58
C GLN A 11 30.81 22.22 -25.23
N ALA A 12 30.69 22.24 -26.55
CA ALA A 12 30.91 21.10 -27.42
C ALA A 12 32.42 20.91 -27.62
N VAL A 13 32.86 19.66 -27.71
CA VAL A 13 34.20 19.30 -28.20
C VAL A 13 33.98 18.33 -29.36
N ASP A 14 34.47 18.72 -30.53
CA ASP A 14 34.46 17.97 -31.78
C ASP A 14 35.92 17.72 -32.19
N ALA A 15 36.23 16.49 -32.63
CA ALA A 15 37.50 16.14 -33.29
C ALA A 15 37.39 14.82 -34.09
N SER A 16 37.01 14.99 -35.37
CA SER A 16 37.47 14.30 -36.61
C SER A 16 38.90 13.68 -36.54
N HIS A 17 39.37 12.61 -37.22
CA HIS A 17 38.98 11.88 -38.45
C HIS A 17 39.89 10.64 -38.71
N LYS A 18 39.53 9.83 -39.74
CA LYS A 18 40.21 8.69 -40.43
C LYS A 18 40.02 7.31 -39.75
N GLY A 19 39.50 6.24 -40.36
CA GLY A 19 39.28 5.87 -41.76
C GLY A 19 40.00 4.54 -41.99
N ASP A 20 39.28 3.42 -42.13
CA ASP A 20 39.71 2.22 -42.89
C ASP A 20 38.56 1.18 -42.98
N SER A 21 38.61 0.43 -44.08
CA SER A 21 37.59 -0.35 -44.78
C SER A 21 37.36 -1.80 -44.29
N VAL A 22 36.06 -2.19 -44.21
CA VAL A 22 35.32 -3.41 -44.70
C VAL A 22 36.16 -4.65 -45.10
N PRO A 23 35.75 -5.95 -44.88
CA PRO A 23 34.37 -6.45 -45.04
C PRO A 23 33.83 -7.59 -44.14
N SER A 24 32.50 -7.73 -44.22
CA SER A 24 31.63 -8.84 -43.76
C SER A 24 32.02 -10.23 -44.28
N PRO A 25 31.42 -11.28 -43.68
CA PRO A 25 30.86 -12.34 -44.52
C PRO A 25 29.43 -12.74 -44.13
N SER A 26 28.61 -12.87 -45.17
CA SER A 26 27.30 -13.50 -45.23
C SER A 26 27.44 -14.93 -45.79
N LEU A 27 26.79 -15.92 -45.16
CA LEU A 27 26.46 -17.26 -45.70
C LEU A 27 25.13 -17.69 -45.04
N MET A 28 23.98 -17.56 -45.71
CA MET A 28 23.30 -18.53 -46.58
C MET A 28 22.73 -19.79 -45.88
N TYR A 29 21.39 -19.82 -45.84
CA TYR A 29 20.44 -20.93 -46.07
C TYR A 29 20.74 -22.34 -45.55
N SER A 30 19.81 -22.91 -44.76
CA SER A 30 19.03 -24.11 -45.16
C SER A 30 17.94 -24.47 -44.12
N SER A 31 16.68 -24.49 -44.57
CA SER A 31 15.58 -25.23 -43.95
C SER A 31 15.67 -26.71 -44.31
N PRO A 32 15.08 -27.60 -43.48
CA PRO A 32 14.35 -28.73 -44.04
C PRO A 32 12.94 -28.89 -43.45
N SER A 33 12.00 -28.90 -44.40
CA SER A 33 10.76 -29.66 -44.54
C SER A 33 10.28 -30.60 -43.42
N ASP A 34 8.97 -30.46 -43.18
CA ASP A 34 7.93 -31.46 -42.90
C ASP A 34 8.33 -32.94 -42.88
N THR A 35 7.92 -33.64 -41.81
CA THR A 35 7.52 -35.04 -41.90
C THR A 35 6.42 -35.38 -40.90
N HIS A 36 5.30 -35.85 -41.45
CA HIS A 36 4.16 -36.46 -40.78
C HIS A 36 4.57 -37.69 -39.94
N SER A 37 4.06 -37.79 -38.70
CA SER A 37 3.78 -39.07 -38.03
C SER A 37 2.68 -38.85 -36.98
N GLN A 38 1.42 -39.12 -37.36
CA GLN A 38 0.63 -40.30 -36.97
C GLN A 38 0.12 -40.27 -35.52
N LEU A 39 -1.20 -40.14 -35.46
CA LEU A 39 -2.08 -40.31 -34.31
C LEU A 39 -1.90 -41.66 -33.62
N THR A 40 -1.84 -41.65 -32.29
CA THR A 40 -2.36 -42.75 -31.46
C THR A 40 -3.25 -42.17 -30.37
N ASN A 41 -4.55 -42.46 -30.50
CA ASN A 41 -5.56 -42.21 -29.49
C ASN A 41 -5.28 -43.00 -28.22
N GLN A 42 -5.17 -42.33 -27.08
CA GLN A 42 -5.59 -42.91 -25.81
C GLN A 42 -6.46 -41.91 -25.06
N SER A 43 -7.76 -42.24 -25.06
CA SER A 43 -8.80 -41.64 -24.25
C SER A 43 -8.52 -41.93 -22.78
N VAL A 44 -8.22 -40.88 -22.00
CA VAL A 44 -8.39 -40.88 -20.56
C VAL A 44 -9.36 -39.76 -20.23
N THR A 45 -10.60 -40.14 -20.04
CA THR A 45 -11.67 -39.31 -19.50
C THR A 45 -11.35 -38.99 -18.05
N THR A 46 -10.73 -37.84 -17.80
CA THR A 46 -10.68 -37.22 -16.48
C THR A 46 -11.58 -36.00 -16.50
N GLU A 47 -12.65 -36.09 -15.70
CA GLU A 47 -13.67 -35.08 -15.50
C GLU A 47 -13.07 -33.70 -15.26
N HIS A 48 -13.38 -32.75 -16.14
CA HIS A 48 -13.16 -31.33 -15.93
C HIS A 48 -14.04 -30.85 -14.77
N LYS A 49 -13.54 -30.97 -13.53
CA LYS A 49 -13.93 -30.02 -12.48
C LYS A 49 -13.27 -28.70 -12.83
N SER A 50 -14.10 -27.78 -13.30
CA SER A 50 -13.78 -26.38 -13.58
C SER A 50 -13.02 -25.78 -12.40
N ASN A 51 -11.69 -25.73 -12.54
CA ASN A 51 -10.82 -25.02 -11.63
C ASN A 51 -11.23 -23.55 -11.67
N SER A 52 -11.79 -23.08 -10.56
CA SER A 52 -12.15 -21.69 -10.35
C SER A 52 -10.94 -20.81 -10.66
N TYR A 53 -11.10 -19.96 -11.67
CA TYR A 53 -10.28 -18.82 -12.04
C TYR A 53 -9.10 -18.55 -11.10
N LEU A 54 -7.90 -18.97 -11.51
CA LEU A 54 -6.66 -18.36 -11.07
C LEU A 54 -6.63 -16.92 -11.61
N LEU A 55 -7.39 -16.03 -10.98
CA LEU A 55 -7.03 -14.62 -11.03
C LEU A 55 -5.59 -14.54 -10.53
N PRO A 56 -4.70 -13.75 -11.17
CA PRO A 56 -3.40 -13.50 -10.59
C PRO A 56 -3.68 -13.00 -9.17
N HIS A 57 -3.22 -13.72 -8.15
CA HIS A 57 -3.29 -13.23 -6.79
C HIS A 57 -2.35 -12.02 -6.74
N HIS A 58 -2.87 -10.86 -7.14
CA HIS A 58 -2.19 -9.59 -7.08
C HIS A 58 -1.90 -9.34 -5.60
N GLY A 59 -0.65 -9.55 -5.22
CA GLY A 59 -0.23 -9.42 -3.84
C GLY A 59 -0.51 -8.01 -3.31
N VAL A 60 -0.69 -7.91 -2.00
CA VAL A 60 -1.05 -6.65 -1.35
C VAL A 60 0.18 -6.00 -0.72
N VAL A 61 0.29 -4.69 -0.91
CA VAL A 61 1.20 -3.82 -0.16
C VAL A 61 0.36 -3.07 0.86
N VAL A 62 0.65 -3.22 2.15
CA VAL A 62 -0.10 -2.57 3.23
C VAL A 62 0.78 -1.53 3.90
N ALA A 63 0.35 -0.28 3.96
CA ALA A 63 1.00 0.79 4.70
C ALA A 63 0.07 1.32 5.79
N ILE A 64 0.56 1.35 7.03
CA ILE A 64 -0.23 1.71 8.22
C ILE A 64 0.40 2.90 8.93
N ASP A 65 -0.35 3.99 8.98
CA ASP A 65 -0.09 5.11 9.87
C ASP A 65 -0.75 4.81 11.22
N ASN A 66 0.02 4.19 12.11
CA ASN A 66 -0.51 3.66 13.36
C ASN A 66 -1.05 4.78 14.28
N SER A 67 -0.48 5.97 14.23
CA SER A 67 -0.96 7.14 14.99
C SER A 67 -2.36 7.53 14.58
N ASN A 68 -2.60 7.67 13.27
CA ASN A 68 -3.90 8.05 12.74
C ASN A 68 -4.97 6.99 13.06
N ILE A 69 -4.64 5.72 12.85
CA ILE A 69 -5.55 4.61 13.15
C ILE A 69 -5.83 4.51 14.65
N TYR A 70 -4.82 4.66 15.50
CA TYR A 70 -4.98 4.56 16.96
C TYR A 70 -5.80 5.71 17.53
N ILE A 71 -5.48 6.96 17.18
CA ILE A 71 -6.21 8.14 17.67
C ILE A 71 -7.67 8.07 17.22
N GLY A 72 -7.92 7.80 15.94
CA GLY A 72 -9.28 7.66 15.42
C GLY A 72 -10.05 6.50 16.07
N ALA A 73 -9.37 5.41 16.45
CA ALA A 73 -10.01 4.31 17.16
C ALA A 73 -10.49 4.73 18.56
N GLN A 74 -9.68 5.51 19.29
CA GLN A 74 -10.07 6.01 20.61
C GLN A 74 -11.30 6.90 20.53
N GLU A 75 -11.38 7.74 19.51
CA GLU A 75 -12.54 8.61 19.27
C GLU A 75 -13.77 7.81 18.87
N CYS A 76 -13.66 6.94 17.86
CA CYS A 76 -14.76 6.10 17.40
C CYS A 76 -15.33 5.22 18.52
N ALA A 77 -14.48 4.51 19.25
CA ALA A 77 -14.91 3.64 20.35
C ALA A 77 -15.64 4.41 21.45
N SER A 78 -15.18 5.62 21.79
CA SER A 78 -15.84 6.47 22.79
C SER A 78 -17.22 6.99 22.35
N MET A 79 -17.46 7.10 21.04
CA MET A 79 -18.77 7.49 20.49
C MET A 79 -19.74 6.30 20.43
N VAL A 80 -19.23 5.10 20.16
CA VAL A 80 -20.05 3.88 19.99
C VAL A 80 -20.38 3.23 21.33
N ASN A 81 -19.43 3.19 22.27
CA ASN A 81 -19.57 2.52 23.56
C ASN A 81 -19.62 3.55 24.70
N ALA A 82 -20.85 3.91 25.13
CA ALA A 82 -21.06 4.80 26.26
C ALA A 82 -20.45 4.21 27.55
N GLY A 83 -19.27 4.69 27.94
CA GLY A 83 -18.52 4.22 29.11
C GLY A 83 -17.03 3.98 28.83
N ASP A 84 -16.65 3.84 27.56
CA ASP A 84 -15.27 3.64 27.17
C ASP A 84 -14.49 4.95 27.27
N ARG A 85 -13.57 5.04 28.25
CA ARG A 85 -12.67 6.18 28.36
C ARG A 85 -11.65 6.10 27.23
N LYS A 86 -11.60 7.11 26.34
CA LYS A 86 -10.67 7.23 25.21
C LYS A 86 -9.26 6.69 25.52
N ARG A 87 -8.67 7.13 26.64
CA ARG A 87 -7.31 6.74 27.09
C ARG A 87 -7.08 5.25 27.37
N HIS A 88 -8.13 4.47 27.58
CA HIS A 88 -8.04 3.03 27.86
C HIS A 88 -8.32 2.18 26.62
N VAL A 89 -8.79 2.79 25.53
CA VAL A 89 -9.00 2.08 24.26
C VAL A 89 -7.64 1.71 23.67
N ARG A 90 -7.54 0.47 23.21
CA ARG A 90 -6.37 -0.14 22.57
C ARG A 90 -6.78 -0.83 21.28
N LEU A 91 -5.82 -1.01 20.37
CA LEU A 91 -6.03 -1.74 19.12
C LEU A 91 -5.64 -3.21 19.25
N LYS A 92 -6.48 -4.09 18.71
CA LYS A 92 -6.16 -5.50 18.47
C LYS A 92 -5.54 -5.64 17.07
N LEU A 93 -4.23 -5.46 17.01
CA LEU A 93 -3.46 -5.36 15.75
C LEU A 93 -3.60 -6.59 14.86
N GLN A 94 -3.73 -7.79 15.42
CA GLN A 94 -3.95 -9.01 14.63
C GLN A 94 -5.26 -8.95 13.84
N ASN A 95 -6.29 -8.35 14.44
CA ASN A 95 -7.58 -8.20 13.78
C ASN A 95 -7.55 -7.08 12.73
N LEU A 96 -6.88 -5.97 13.04
CA LEU A 96 -6.66 -4.87 12.09
C LEU A 96 -5.95 -5.37 10.83
N VAL A 97 -4.80 -6.03 10.99
CA VAL A 97 -3.99 -6.54 9.87
C VAL A 97 -4.79 -7.52 9.01
N ARG A 98 -5.56 -8.42 9.63
CA ARG A 98 -6.46 -9.33 8.88
C ARG A 98 -7.48 -8.59 8.02
N ILE A 99 -8.06 -7.51 8.54
CA ILE A 99 -9.02 -6.67 7.79
C ILE A 99 -8.35 -5.95 6.61
N LEU A 100 -7.11 -5.48 6.79
CA LEU A 100 -6.37 -4.78 5.74
C LEU A 100 -5.89 -5.74 4.64
N GLU A 101 -5.43 -6.93 5.03
CA GLU A 101 -4.91 -7.94 4.10
C GLU A 101 -6.04 -8.64 3.31
N ARG A 102 -7.24 -8.81 3.89
CA ARG A 102 -8.40 -9.48 3.26
C ARG A 102 -8.07 -10.85 2.65
N GLU A 103 -7.38 -11.70 3.40
CA GLU A 103 -6.91 -13.03 2.96
C GLU A 103 -6.02 -13.03 1.70
N ARG A 104 -5.60 -11.85 1.22
CA ARG A 104 -4.64 -11.73 0.12
C ARG A 104 -3.24 -12.04 0.62
N THR A 105 -2.40 -12.53 -0.29
CA THR A 105 -0.98 -12.70 0.00
C THR A 105 -0.33 -11.33 0.17
N LYS A 106 0.13 -11.01 1.39
CA LYS A 106 0.89 -9.79 1.65
C LYS A 106 2.28 -9.88 1.01
N THR A 107 2.54 -9.02 0.04
CA THR A 107 3.86 -8.87 -0.58
C THR A 107 4.78 -8.05 0.32
N ARG A 108 4.28 -6.92 0.85
CA ARG A 108 5.01 -6.07 1.80
C ARG A 108 4.04 -5.39 2.78
N GLY A 109 4.50 -5.22 4.01
CA GLY A 109 3.79 -4.48 5.05
C GLY A 109 4.70 -3.45 5.68
N PHE A 110 4.21 -2.23 5.84
CA PHE A 110 4.89 -1.11 6.50
C PHE A 110 3.99 -0.57 7.60
N ALA A 111 4.56 -0.33 8.78
CA ALA A 111 3.88 0.34 9.87
C ALA A 111 4.79 1.42 10.44
N CYS A 112 4.27 2.65 10.53
CA CYS A 112 4.97 3.77 11.16
C CYS A 112 4.13 4.37 12.29
N GLY A 113 4.80 5.16 13.13
CA GLY A 113 4.16 5.99 14.14
C GLY A 113 5.17 6.40 15.21
N SER A 114 4.74 7.27 16.12
CA SER A 114 5.58 7.75 17.21
C SER A 114 5.88 6.65 18.23
N SER A 115 7.13 6.55 18.69
CA SER A 115 7.57 5.57 19.69
C SER A 115 7.91 6.18 21.05
N PRO A 116 6.93 6.41 21.95
CA PRO A 116 7.23 6.46 23.38
C PRO A 116 7.55 5.04 23.90
N PRO A 117 8.46 4.86 24.88
CA PRO A 117 8.87 3.53 25.39
C PRO A 117 7.71 2.62 25.80
N ALA A 118 6.59 3.20 26.25
CA ALA A 118 5.38 2.47 26.62
C ALA A 118 4.71 1.73 25.45
N THR A 119 5.10 1.99 24.20
CA THR A 119 4.49 1.43 22.98
C THR A 119 5.33 0.37 22.28
N GLU A 120 6.51 -0.02 22.80
CA GLU A 120 7.40 -0.97 22.11
C GLU A 120 6.73 -2.31 21.76
N HIS A 121 5.86 -2.80 22.66
CA HIS A 121 5.10 -4.02 22.44
C HIS A 121 4.16 -3.97 21.21
N VAL A 122 3.69 -2.79 20.80
CA VAL A 122 2.87 -2.58 19.58
C VAL A 122 3.72 -2.89 18.35
N TRP A 123 4.94 -2.36 18.33
CA TRP A 123 5.89 -2.53 17.23
C TRP A 123 6.36 -3.99 17.12
N ASP A 124 6.59 -4.66 18.23
CA ASP A 124 6.91 -6.09 18.24
C ASP A 124 5.79 -6.95 17.65
N VAL A 125 4.52 -6.57 17.87
CA VAL A 125 3.40 -7.28 17.25
C VAL A 125 3.42 -7.08 15.72
N TYR A 126 3.64 -5.86 15.23
CA TYR A 126 3.78 -5.62 13.78
C TYR A 126 4.95 -6.41 13.17
N ARG A 127 6.13 -6.41 13.81
CA ARG A 127 7.30 -7.20 13.39
C ARG A 127 6.98 -8.69 13.32
N ARG A 128 6.32 -9.26 14.35
CA ARG A 128 5.87 -10.67 14.35
C ARG A 128 4.84 -10.98 13.27
N LEU A 129 4.03 -10.00 12.88
CA LEU A 129 3.08 -10.11 11.77
C LEU A 129 3.75 -9.90 10.41
N GLY A 130 5.08 -9.72 10.35
CA GLY A 130 5.83 -9.56 9.10
C GLY A 130 5.76 -8.15 8.50
N TYR A 131 5.52 -7.13 9.32
CA TYR A 131 5.61 -5.74 8.89
C TYR A 131 7.00 -5.19 9.17
N ILE A 132 7.52 -4.43 8.22
CA ILE A 132 8.66 -3.54 8.42
C ILE A 132 8.16 -2.38 9.26
N VAL A 133 8.79 -2.17 10.40
CA VAL A 133 8.45 -1.09 11.32
C VAL A 133 9.53 -0.04 11.25
N ASP A 134 9.12 1.17 10.89
CA ASP A 134 10.00 2.34 10.87
C ASP A 134 9.58 3.28 12.02
N LEU A 135 10.49 3.43 12.99
CA LEU A 135 10.29 4.25 14.18
C LEU A 135 11.25 5.42 14.12
N GLU A 136 10.72 6.64 14.13
CA GLU A 136 11.55 7.80 14.44
C GLU A 136 11.44 8.18 15.91
N ASP A 137 12.60 8.48 16.51
CA ASP A 137 12.66 9.20 17.77
C ASP A 137 12.05 10.59 17.58
N ARG A 138 11.09 10.96 18.43
CA ARG A 138 10.53 12.31 18.48
C ARG A 138 11.62 13.34 18.85
N ARG A 139 12.40 13.79 17.87
CA ARG A 139 13.36 14.89 18.02
C ARG A 139 12.68 16.22 17.74
N GLY A 140 11.76 16.63 18.61
CA GLY A 140 11.09 17.93 18.54
C GLY A 140 9.56 17.88 18.59
N LYS A 141 8.91 19.03 18.40
CA LYS A 141 7.44 19.19 18.40
C LYS A 141 6.78 18.79 17.07
N ASP A 142 7.54 18.62 16.00
CA ASP A 142 6.99 18.40 14.68
C ASP A 142 7.00 16.91 14.33
N GLU A 143 5.81 16.31 14.26
CA GLU A 143 5.57 14.92 13.82
C GLU A 143 5.78 14.72 12.30
N GLN A 144 6.20 15.77 11.59
CA GLN A 144 6.20 15.88 10.13
C GLN A 144 7.10 14.88 9.38
N ARG A 145 8.06 14.24 10.06
CA ARG A 145 9.01 13.30 9.44
C ARG A 145 8.58 11.84 9.44
N VAL A 146 7.68 11.46 10.37
CA VAL A 146 7.20 10.07 10.48
C VAL A 146 6.42 9.66 9.23
N ASP A 147 5.65 10.60 8.68
CA ASP A 147 4.85 10.37 7.48
C ASP A 147 5.74 10.26 6.22
N GLU A 148 6.80 11.06 6.13
CA GLU A 148 7.75 11.05 5.00
C GLU A 148 8.48 9.70 4.85
N GLY A 149 8.87 9.08 5.97
CA GLY A 149 9.47 7.73 5.96
C GLY A 149 8.52 6.69 5.40
N LEU A 150 7.24 6.71 5.82
CA LEU A 150 6.24 5.79 5.29
C LEU A 150 5.95 6.05 3.81
N HIS A 151 5.90 7.32 3.37
CA HIS A 151 5.77 7.66 1.95
C HIS A 151 6.92 7.08 1.12
N LEU A 152 8.17 7.18 1.61
CA LEU A 152 9.34 6.63 0.93
C LEU A 152 9.25 5.10 0.77
N TRP A 153 8.83 4.38 1.82
CA TRP A 153 8.61 2.94 1.75
C TRP A 153 7.53 2.56 0.74
N ILE A 154 6.43 3.32 0.67
CA ILE A 154 5.40 3.15 -0.34
C ILE A 154 6.00 3.35 -1.73
N TYR A 155 6.68 4.47 -1.99
CA TYR A 155 7.30 4.73 -3.29
C TYR A 155 8.30 3.65 -3.70
N LYS A 156 9.14 3.18 -2.77
CA LYS A 156 10.07 2.08 -2.99
C LYS A 156 9.34 0.81 -3.40
N ALA A 157 8.24 0.45 -2.72
CA ALA A 157 7.42 -0.69 -3.08
C ALA A 157 6.78 -0.54 -4.47
N LEU A 158 6.26 0.64 -4.80
CA LEU A 158 5.68 0.92 -6.12
C LEU A 158 6.69 0.86 -7.27
N CYS A 159 7.98 1.08 -7.00
CA CYS A 159 9.06 0.97 -7.99
C CYS A 159 9.58 -0.47 -8.15
N GLU A 160 9.62 -1.25 -7.08
CA GLU A 160 10.26 -2.58 -7.06
C GLU A 160 9.29 -3.73 -7.35
N LEU A 161 7.98 -3.51 -7.20
CA LEU A 161 6.97 -4.57 -7.28
C LEU A 161 6.08 -4.41 -8.50
N SER A 162 5.54 -5.53 -8.99
CA SER A 162 4.51 -5.53 -10.02
C SER A 162 3.18 -4.99 -9.47
N PRO A 163 2.36 -4.32 -10.31
CA PRO A 163 1.08 -3.77 -9.88
C PRO A 163 0.16 -4.81 -9.23
N GLY A 164 -0.34 -4.44 -8.05
CA GLY A 164 -1.36 -5.18 -7.33
C GLY A 164 -2.26 -4.22 -6.57
N VAL A 165 -2.47 -4.46 -5.28
CA VAL A 165 -3.27 -3.57 -4.43
C VAL A 165 -2.40 -2.87 -3.39
N LEU A 166 -2.49 -1.54 -3.36
CA LEU A 166 -1.94 -0.71 -2.30
C LEU A 166 -3.04 -0.42 -1.27
N VAL A 167 -2.88 -0.93 -0.06
CA VAL A 167 -3.76 -0.64 1.07
C VAL A 167 -3.11 0.44 1.94
N LEU A 168 -3.80 1.57 2.11
CA LEU A 168 -3.38 2.68 2.96
C LEU A 168 -4.31 2.75 4.17
N ALA A 169 -3.80 2.48 5.37
CA ALA A 169 -4.53 2.68 6.61
C ALA A 169 -4.16 4.05 7.21
N THR A 170 -4.84 5.09 6.73
CA THR A 170 -4.73 6.47 7.20
C THR A 170 -5.97 7.27 6.79
N GLY A 171 -6.36 8.25 7.61
CA GLY A 171 -7.32 9.29 7.26
C GLY A 171 -6.68 10.59 6.78
N ASP A 172 -5.35 10.73 6.92
CA ASP A 172 -4.66 11.96 6.56
C ASP A 172 -4.70 12.20 5.04
N GLY A 173 -5.08 13.41 4.67
CA GLY A 173 -5.10 13.88 3.31
C GLY A 173 -4.49 15.27 3.18
N MET A 174 -3.57 15.64 4.08
CA MET A 174 -2.76 16.84 3.95
C MET A 174 -2.09 16.83 2.58
N LYS A 175 -2.30 17.89 1.82
CA LYS A 175 -1.54 18.13 0.60
C LYS A 175 -0.18 18.65 1.02
N GLY A 176 0.86 18.17 0.35
CA GLY A 176 2.19 18.76 0.46
C GLY A 176 2.11 20.28 0.32
N LYS A 177 2.93 21.00 1.09
CA LYS A 177 3.04 22.46 1.04
C LYS A 177 3.74 22.93 -0.24
N SER A 178 4.54 22.08 -0.85
CA SER A 178 5.23 22.31 -2.13
C SER A 178 4.84 21.29 -3.21
N GLU A 179 5.15 21.60 -4.48
CA GLU A 179 4.95 20.67 -5.61
C GLU A 179 5.81 19.40 -5.51
N CYS A 180 6.89 19.45 -4.72
CA CYS A 180 7.82 18.33 -4.49
C CYS A 180 7.52 17.57 -3.19
N ASP A 181 6.54 18.00 -2.41
CA ASP A 181 6.23 17.38 -1.12
C ASP A 181 5.51 16.05 -1.30
N THR A 182 5.85 15.10 -0.44
CA THR A 182 5.19 13.80 -0.39
C THR A 182 3.93 13.87 0.47
N SER A 183 2.90 13.11 0.08
CA SER A 183 1.68 12.96 0.87
C SER A 183 1.02 11.62 0.58
N PHE A 184 0.17 11.15 1.48
CA PHE A 184 -0.60 9.91 1.24
C PHE A 184 -1.46 10.00 -0.03
N PRO A 185 -2.22 11.09 -0.31
CA PRO A 185 -2.92 11.23 -1.58
C PRO A 185 -1.99 11.20 -2.80
N ARG A 186 -0.77 11.75 -2.71
CA ARG A 186 0.19 11.68 -3.82
C ARG A 186 0.74 10.26 -3.99
N CYS A 187 1.01 9.53 -2.91
CA CYS A 187 1.38 8.12 -2.97
C CYS A 187 0.31 7.28 -3.66
N ALA A 188 -0.97 7.49 -3.28
CA ALA A 188 -2.10 6.83 -3.93
C ALA A 188 -2.19 7.18 -5.42
N LEU A 189 -2.07 8.46 -5.78
CA LEU A 189 -2.13 8.88 -7.17
C LEU A 189 -0.99 8.28 -8.01
N THR A 190 0.23 8.24 -7.49
CA THR A 190 1.36 7.56 -8.16
C THR A 190 1.15 6.06 -8.32
N ALA A 191 0.50 5.40 -7.34
CA ALA A 191 0.14 4.00 -7.47
C ALA A 191 -0.86 3.78 -8.61
N LEU A 192 -1.90 4.62 -8.69
CA LEU A 192 -2.90 4.59 -9.76
C LEU A 192 -2.29 4.85 -11.14
N GLU A 193 -1.38 5.84 -11.26
CA GLU A 193 -0.62 6.14 -12.48
C GLU A 193 0.22 4.93 -12.95
N ARG A 194 0.62 4.06 -12.01
CA ARG A 194 1.39 2.83 -12.27
C ARG A 194 0.53 1.57 -12.42
N GLY A 195 -0.80 1.72 -12.50
CA GLY A 195 -1.73 0.61 -12.71
C GLY A 195 -2.04 -0.22 -11.45
N TRP A 196 -1.73 0.30 -10.25
CA TRP A 196 -2.16 -0.33 -9.00
C TRP A 196 -3.61 0.04 -8.70
N SER A 197 -4.32 -0.83 -7.99
CA SER A 197 -5.55 -0.46 -7.28
C SER A 197 -5.20 0.05 -5.88
N VAL A 198 -5.97 0.99 -5.37
CA VAL A 198 -5.75 1.60 -4.05
C VAL A 198 -6.99 1.40 -3.17
N GLU A 199 -6.77 0.94 -1.94
CA GLU A 199 -7.80 0.83 -0.92
C GLU A 199 -7.40 1.67 0.29
N VAL A 200 -8.23 2.64 0.65
CA VAL A 200 -7.98 3.51 1.81
C VAL A 200 -8.86 3.04 2.96
N TYR A 201 -8.24 2.73 4.09
CA TYR A 201 -8.91 2.38 5.33
C TYR A 201 -8.76 3.51 6.33
N SER A 202 -9.89 4.11 6.72
CA SER A 202 -9.92 5.23 7.66
C SER A 202 -11.15 5.15 8.54
N TRP A 203 -11.10 5.83 9.68
CA TRP A 203 -12.32 6.18 10.41
C TRP A 203 -13.07 7.29 9.69
N LYS A 204 -14.40 7.24 9.71
CA LYS A 204 -15.25 8.20 8.98
C LYS A 204 -15.06 9.64 9.47
N HIS A 205 -14.89 9.83 10.78
CA HIS A 205 -14.74 11.15 11.39
C HIS A 205 -13.37 11.80 11.13
N SER A 206 -12.33 11.00 10.84
CA SER A 206 -10.96 11.47 10.60
C SER A 206 -10.56 11.51 9.12
N LEU A 207 -11.43 11.06 8.22
CA LEU A 207 -11.13 10.99 6.79
C LEU A 207 -11.12 12.40 6.16
N SER A 208 -10.00 12.79 5.56
CA SER A 208 -9.92 14.02 4.77
C SER A 208 -10.86 14.00 3.56
N SER A 209 -11.50 15.15 3.29
CA SER A 209 -12.33 15.35 2.09
C SER A 209 -11.58 15.15 0.77
N GLU A 210 -10.24 15.21 0.78
CA GLU A 210 -9.42 14.99 -0.40
C GLU A 210 -9.53 13.55 -0.92
N TRP A 211 -9.61 12.56 -0.03
CA TRP A 211 -9.82 11.17 -0.43
C TRP A 211 -11.15 10.96 -1.15
N ILE A 212 -12.19 11.66 -0.71
CA ILE A 212 -13.51 11.62 -1.35
C ILE A 212 -13.43 12.18 -2.77
N LYS A 213 -12.69 13.28 -2.98
CA LYS A 213 -12.47 13.85 -4.32
C LYS A 213 -11.68 12.90 -5.20
N LEU A 214 -10.63 12.27 -4.66
CA LEU A 214 -9.79 11.33 -5.40
C LEU A 214 -10.57 10.09 -5.83
N THR A 215 -11.43 9.56 -4.95
CA THR A 215 -12.33 8.42 -5.25
C THR A 215 -13.27 8.75 -6.40
N LYS A 216 -13.84 9.97 -6.42
CA LYS A 216 -14.71 10.40 -7.52
C LYS A 216 -13.99 10.50 -8.87
N LYS A 217 -12.67 10.80 -8.85
CA LYS A 217 -11.85 10.84 -10.07
C LYS A 217 -11.42 9.45 -10.55
N HIS A 218 -11.29 8.50 -9.63
CA HIS A 218 -10.82 7.13 -9.90
C HIS A 218 -11.75 6.08 -9.27
N PRO A 219 -13.03 6.01 -9.66
CA PRO A 219 -14.03 5.18 -8.99
C PRO A 219 -13.75 3.67 -9.12
N ASP A 220 -13.13 3.24 -10.23
CA ASP A 220 -12.91 1.83 -10.52
C ASP A 220 -11.63 1.28 -9.86
N THR A 221 -10.71 2.15 -9.48
CA THR A 221 -9.36 1.78 -9.03
C THR A 221 -9.00 2.29 -7.65
N LEU A 222 -9.77 3.22 -7.07
CA LEU A 222 -9.60 3.70 -5.70
C LEU A 222 -10.89 3.52 -4.90
N THR A 223 -10.80 2.85 -3.75
CA THR A 223 -11.93 2.60 -2.85
C THR A 223 -11.65 3.06 -1.43
N ILE A 224 -12.70 3.48 -0.71
CA ILE A 224 -12.61 3.87 0.70
C ILE A 224 -13.40 2.86 1.54
N ASN A 225 -12.75 2.29 2.55
CA ASN A 225 -13.30 1.33 3.49
C ASN A 225 -13.31 1.92 4.91
N TYR A 226 -14.50 2.13 5.47
CA TYR A 226 -14.63 2.68 6.82
C TYR A 226 -14.33 1.62 7.89
N LEU A 227 -13.46 1.97 8.83
CA LEU A 227 -13.14 1.12 9.99
C LEU A 227 -14.22 1.12 11.07
N ASP A 228 -15.17 2.05 11.01
CA ASP A 228 -16.26 2.19 11.99
C ASP A 228 -17.07 0.90 12.15
N LYS A 229 -17.33 0.16 11.06
CA LYS A 229 -18.00 -1.16 11.13
C LYS A 229 -17.21 -2.23 11.88
N TYR A 230 -15.91 -2.02 12.05
CA TYR A 230 -15.01 -2.95 12.71
C TYR A 230 -14.65 -2.57 14.14
N VAL A 231 -15.13 -1.43 14.66
CA VAL A 231 -14.67 -0.85 15.94
C VAL A 231 -14.66 -1.87 17.08
N ASN A 232 -15.72 -2.67 17.23
CA ASN A 232 -15.84 -3.66 18.32
C ASN A 232 -14.96 -4.91 18.14
N TYR A 233 -14.40 -5.12 16.94
CA TYR A 233 -13.52 -6.24 16.63
C TYR A 233 -12.04 -5.84 16.60
N ILE A 234 -11.73 -4.57 16.37
CA ILE A 234 -10.35 -4.06 16.33
C ILE A 234 -9.98 -3.23 17.55
N THR A 235 -10.94 -2.91 18.43
CA THR A 235 -10.67 -2.21 19.69
C THR A 235 -10.98 -3.07 20.91
N PHE A 236 -10.31 -2.74 22.02
CA PHE A 236 -10.63 -3.26 23.35
C PHE A 236 -10.29 -2.22 24.41
N VAL A 237 -10.96 -2.30 25.56
CA VAL A 237 -10.65 -1.44 26.72
C VAL A 237 -9.70 -2.16 27.66
N ASP A 238 -8.58 -1.53 27.96
CA ASP A 238 -7.65 -1.96 29.00
C ASP A 238 -8.12 -1.41 30.35
N GLY A 239 -8.82 -2.23 31.14
CA GLY A 239 -9.47 -1.79 32.37
C GLY A 239 -9.78 -2.92 33.35
N LYS A 240 -10.31 -2.53 34.53
CA LYS A 240 -10.56 -3.40 35.70
C LYS A 240 -11.41 -4.66 35.42
N TYR A 241 -12.17 -4.67 34.31
CA TYR A 241 -13.05 -5.77 33.90
C TYR A 241 -12.50 -6.63 32.75
N GLY A 242 -11.20 -6.52 32.46
CA GLY A 242 -10.51 -7.32 31.44
C GLY A 242 -10.66 -6.79 30.01
N ARG A 243 -9.88 -7.38 29.09
CA ARG A 243 -9.88 -7.03 27.66
C ARG A 243 -11.13 -7.60 26.99
N LYS A 244 -12.12 -6.75 26.70
CA LYS A 244 -13.30 -7.15 25.90
C LYS A 244 -13.09 -6.75 24.45
N CYS A 245 -13.01 -7.74 23.56
CA CYS A 245 -12.92 -7.57 22.12
C CYS A 245 -13.76 -8.65 21.47
N SER A 246 -14.69 -8.29 20.58
CA SER A 246 -15.52 -9.27 19.89
C SER A 246 -14.67 -10.15 18.96
N PRO A 247 -15.01 -11.43 18.79
CA PRO A 247 -14.34 -12.27 17.79
C PRO A 247 -14.60 -11.71 16.40
N LEU A 248 -13.58 -11.69 15.53
CA LEU A 248 -13.78 -11.31 14.14
C LEU A 248 -14.73 -12.32 13.49
N PRO A 249 -15.83 -11.87 12.87
CA PRO A 249 -16.69 -12.77 12.11
C PRO A 249 -15.96 -13.29 10.86
N PRO A 250 -16.28 -14.51 10.37
CA PRO A 250 -15.78 -15.01 9.08
C PRO A 250 -16.18 -14.06 7.94
N GLU A 251 -15.28 -13.78 7.00
CA GLU A 251 -15.43 -12.71 5.98
C GLU A 251 -16.74 -12.81 5.16
N ALA A 252 -17.30 -14.01 5.00
CA ALA A 252 -18.60 -14.28 4.37
C ALA A 252 -19.77 -13.45 4.93
N SER A 253 -19.66 -12.96 6.16
CA SER A 253 -20.67 -12.11 6.84
C SER A 253 -20.29 -10.62 6.88
N VAL A 254 -19.04 -10.28 6.53
CA VAL A 254 -18.48 -8.92 6.60
C VAL A 254 -18.64 -8.15 5.28
N LEU A 255 -18.77 -8.87 4.17
CA LEU A 255 -18.98 -8.32 2.83
C LEU A 255 -20.46 -8.16 2.45
N GLN A 256 -21.38 -8.62 3.29
CA GLN A 256 -22.82 -8.39 3.10
C GLN A 256 -23.25 -7.08 3.78
N ARG A 257 -23.11 -5.96 3.07
CA ARG A 257 -23.98 -4.75 3.02
C ARG A 257 -23.20 -3.51 2.61
#